data_AF-A0A382N2B5-F1
#
_entry.id   AF-A0A382N2B5-F1
#
_cell.length_a   1.000
_cell.length_b   1.000
_cell.length_c   1.000
_cell.angle_alpha   90.00
_cell.angle_beta   90.00
_cell.angle_gamma   90.00
#
_symmetry.space_group_name_H-M   'P 1'
#
loop_
_entity.id
_entity.type
_entity.pdbx_description
1 polymer ?
#
loop_
_entity_poly.entity_id
_entity_poly.type
_entity_poly.pdbx_seq_one_letter_code
_entity_poly.pdbx_strand_id
1 'polypeptide(L)' 'MRKVLGRIVSHPMTKIIFSLAIIISSVEGIYLEFREGFEGLKIHHGVMLLGVMMFLENLLWILDIWAKKD' A
#
# COMPACT_ATOMS: atom_id res chain seq x y z
N MET A 1 5.77 -17.85 -18.98
CA MET A 1 5.02 -16.82 -18.22
C MET A 1 5.91 -16.01 -17.26
N ARG A 2 6.69 -16.63 -16.37
CA ARG A 2 7.59 -15.91 -15.42
C ARG A 2 8.53 -14.87 -16.06
N LYS A 3 9.15 -15.19 -17.20
CA LYS A 3 10.02 -14.26 -17.96
C LYS A 3 9.29 -13.04 -18.53
N VAL A 4 8.02 -13.19 -18.92
CA VAL A 4 7.21 -12.11 -19.50
C VAL A 4 6.75 -11.16 -18.40
N LEU A 5 6.25 -11.71 -17.30
CA LEU A 5 5.87 -10.94 -16.11
C LEU A 5 7.07 -10.18 -15.53
N GLY A 6 8.23 -10.81 -15.42
CA GLY A 6 9.45 -10.14 -14.95
C GLY A 6 9.80 -8.91 -15.80
N ARG A 7 9.67 -9.01 -17.12
CA ARG A 7 9.96 -7.90 -18.05
C ARG A 7 8.91 -6.77 -17.98
N ILE A 8 7.66 -7.10 -17.66
CA ILE A 8 6.59 -6.11 -17.47
C ILE A 8 6.77 -5.37 -16.14
N VAL A 9 7.08 -6.10 -15.06
CA VAL A 9 7.25 -5.56 -13.70
C VAL A 9 8.55 -4.78 -13.55
N SER A 10 9.60 -5.11 -14.33
CA SER A 10 10.85 -4.33 -14.33
C SER A 10 10.71 -2.98 -15.02
N HIS A 11 9.68 -2.78 -15.85
CA HIS A 11 9.49 -1.52 -16.57
C HIS A 11 9.20 -0.38 -15.57
N PRO A 12 9.92 0.76 -15.63
CA PRO A 12 9.79 1.85 -14.65
C PRO A 12 8.35 2.36 -14.51
N MET A 13 7.63 2.49 -15.63
CA MET A 13 6.22 2.91 -15.61
C MET A 13 5.33 1.93 -14.85
N THR A 14 5.57 0.61 -14.97
CA THR A 14 4.81 -0.39 -14.23
C THR A 14 5.08 -0.29 -12.73
N LYS A 15 6.35 -0.08 -12.34
CA LYS A 15 6.74 0.14 -10.94
C LYS A 15 6.05 1.38 -10.36
N ILE A 16 5.97 2.47 -11.12
CA ILE A 16 5.28 3.71 -10.72
C ILE A 16 3.78 3.46 -10.52
N ILE A 17 3.12 2.83 -11.49
CA ILE A 17 1.68 2.54 -11.43
C ILE A 17 1.36 1.66 -10.21
N PHE A 18 2.15 0.61 -9.98
CA PHE A 18 1.99 -0.24 -8.80
C PHE A 18 2.20 0.53 -7.50
N SER A 19 3.21 1.40 -7.45
CA SER A 19 3.49 2.22 -6.26
C SER A 19 2.32 3.16 -5.95
N LEU A 20 1.75 3.82 -6.96
CA LEU A 20 0.59 4.68 -6.81
C LEU A 20 -0.65 3.90 -6.37
N ALA A 21 -0.90 2.72 -6.94
CA ALA A 21 -2.03 1.88 -6.56
C ALA A 21 -1.93 1.45 -5.08
N ILE A 22 -0.74 1.05 -4.62
CA ILE A 22 -0.47 0.69 -3.23
C ILE A 22 -0.75 1.88 -2.29
N ILE A 23 -0.26 3.08 -2.64
CA ILE A 23 -0.48 4.28 -1.82
C ILE A 23 -1.97 4.61 -1.73
N ILE A 24 -2.68 4.66 -2.86
CA ILE A 24 -4.11 5.01 -2.90
C ILE A 24 -4.93 4.01 -2.07
N SER A 25 -4.68 2.71 -2.25
CA SER A 25 -5.37 1.65 -1.49
C SER A 25 -5.12 1.76 0.03
N SER A 26 -3.93 2.17 0.44
CA SER A 26 -3.60 2.33 1.86
C SER A 26 -4.29 3.53 2.48
N VAL A 27 -4.41 4.63 1.73
CA VAL A 27 -5.04 5.87 2.18
C VAL A 27 -6.55 5.70 2.35
N GLU A 28 -7.22 4.98 1.44
CA GLU A 28 -8.65 4.68 1.60
C GLU A 28 -8.95 3.89 2.87
N GLY A 29 -8.12 2.91 3.21
CA GLY A 29 -8.26 2.12 4.45
C GLY A 29 -8.20 3.00 5.70
N ILE A 30 -7.18 3.86 5.78
CA ILE A 30 -7.03 4.81 6.90
C ILE A 30 -8.22 5.79 6.93
N TYR A 31 -8.62 6.34 5.79
CA TYR A 31 -9.71 7.32 5.71
C TYR A 31 -11.06 6.73 6.16
N LEU A 32 -11.36 5.48 5.78
CA LEU A 32 -12.58 4.80 6.22
C LEU A 32 -12.61 4.67 7.74
N GLU A 33 -11.48 4.31 8.36
CA GLU A 33 -11.38 4.18 9.82
C GLU A 33 -11.55 5.52 10.55
N PHE A 34 -11.01 6.61 10.01
CA PHE A 34 -11.20 7.96 10.55
C PHE A 34 -12.66 8.42 10.47
N ARG A 35 -13.36 8.07 9.39
CA ARG A 35 -14.70 8.57 9.11
C ARG A 35 -15.79 7.73 9.77
N GLU A 36 -15.67 6.40 9.70
CA GLU A 36 -16.79 5.51 10.04
C GLU A 36 -16.66 4.89 11.43
N GLY A 37 -15.47 4.88 12.05
CA GLY A 37 -15.25 4.41 13.42
C GLY A 37 -16.06 3.16 13.76
N PHE A 38 -15.54 1.98 13.40
CA PHE A 38 -16.20 0.66 13.49
C PHE A 38 -17.42 0.63 14.45
N GLU A 39 -18.63 0.57 13.88
CA GLU A 39 -19.89 0.38 14.61
C GLU A 39 -20.23 1.45 15.69
N GLY A 40 -19.97 2.73 15.42
CA GLY A 40 -20.51 3.82 16.26
C GLY A 40 -19.79 4.02 17.60
N LEU A 41 -18.64 3.39 17.79
CA LEU A 41 -17.74 3.62 18.91
C LEU A 41 -16.62 4.60 18.50
N LYS A 42 -16.16 5.41 19.47
CA LYS A 42 -15.01 6.31 19.32
C LYS A 42 -13.85 5.60 18.62
N ILE A 43 -13.16 6.36 17.75
CA ILE A 43 -11.89 6.03 17.09
C ILE A 43 -11.18 4.89 17.82
N HIS A 44 -11.24 3.68 17.24
CA HIS A 44 -10.57 2.54 17.83
C HIS A 44 -9.08 2.71 17.54
N HIS A 45 -8.35 3.32 18.48
CA HIS A 45 -6.94 3.68 18.30
C HIS A 45 -6.05 2.49 17.87
N GLY A 46 -6.43 1.26 18.24
CA GLY A 46 -5.76 0.05 17.78
C GLY A 46 -5.93 -0.23 16.28
N VAL A 47 -7.11 0.06 15.72
CA VAL A 47 -7.42 -0.13 14.30
C VAL A 47 -6.73 0.97 13.47
N MET A 48 -6.79 2.23 13.93
CA MET A 48 -6.01 3.33 13.34
C MET A 48 -4.51 3.05 13.33
N LEU A 49 -3.97 2.50 14.42
CA LEU A 49 -2.56 2.07 14.48
C LEU A 49 -2.28 0.97 13.46
N LEU A 50 -3.20 0.02 13.27
CA LEU A 50 -3.10 -1.03 12.27
C LEU A 50 -3.08 -0.46 10.83
N GLY A 51 -3.93 0.53 10.54
CA GLY A 51 -3.93 1.25 9.27
C GLY A 51 -2.60 1.98 9.01
N VAL A 52 -2.02 2.63 10.03
CA VAL A 52 -0.68 3.24 9.93
C VAL A 52 0.40 2.19 9.71
N MET A 53 0.35 1.05 10.41
CA MET A 53 1.32 -0.03 10.22
C MET A 53 1.23 -0.64 8.81
N MET A 54 0.03 -0.87 8.29
CA MET A 54 -0.18 -1.32 6.91
C MET A 54 0.35 -0.31 5.90
N PHE A 55 0.15 0.99 6.14
CA PHE A 55 0.70 2.03 5.27
C PHE A 55 2.23 2.01 5.26
N LEU A 56 2.87 1.85 6.42
CA LEU A 56 4.33 1.72 6.51
C LEU A 56 4.85 0.47 5.82
N GLU A 57 4.17 -0.67 5.97
CA GLU A 57 4.50 -1.91 5.26
C GLU A 57 4.41 -1.72 3.73
N ASN A 58 3.36 -1.07 3.27
CA ASN A 58 3.15 -0.75 1.86
C ASN A 58 4.23 0.18 1.30
N LEU A 59 4.71 1.15 2.07
CA LEU A 59 5.87 1.96 1.69
C LEU A 59 7.15 1.12 1.60
N LEU A 60 7.37 0.19 2.52
CA LEU A 60 8.52 -0.72 2.47
C LEU A 60 8.46 -1.65 1.24
N TRP A 61 7.28 -2.10 0.85
CA TRP A 61 7.09 -2.88 -0.38
C TRP A 61 7.41 -2.07 -1.63
N ILE A 62 6.98 -0.80 -1.67
CA ILE A 62 7.36 0.12 -2.75
C ILE A 62 8.89 0.21 -2.79
N LEU A 63 9.53 0.46 -1.65
CA LEU A 63 10.99 0.53 -1.58
C LEU A 63 11.65 -0.77 -2.07
N ASP A 64 11.13 -1.96 -1.77
CA ASP A 64 11.66 -3.23 -2.28
C ASP A 64 11.51 -3.37 -3.82
N ILE A 65 10.39 -2.92 -4.39
CA ILE A 65 10.17 -2.91 -5.86
C ILE A 65 11.24 -2.05 -6.56
N TRP A 66 11.65 -0.95 -5.93
CA TRP A 66 12.66 -0.03 -6.45
C TRP A 66 14.09 -0.42 -6.07
N ALA A 67 14.30 -1.06 -4.92
CA ALA A 67 15.61 -1.50 -4.43
C ALA A 67 16.11 -2.78 -5.11
N LYS A 68 15.20 -3.63 -5.60
CA LYS A 68 15.54 -4.71 -6.54
C LYS A 68 16.06 -4.09 -7.84
N LYS A 69 17.38 -3.93 -7.89
CA LYS A 69 18.14 -3.86 -9.15
C LYS A 69 17.94 -5.19 -9.87
N ASP A 70 17.47 -5.12 -11.11
CA ASP A 70 17.54 -6.24 -12.03
C ASP A 70 18.99 -6.76 -12.16
#